data_AF-A0A1B6DSG5-F1
#
_entry.id   AF-A0A1B6DSG5-F1
#
_cell.length_a   1.000
_cell.length_b   1.000
_cell.length_c   1.000
_cell.angle_alpha   90.00
_cell.angle_beta   90.00
_cell.angle_gamma   90.00
#
_symmetry.space_group_name_H-M   'P 1'
#
loop_
_entity.id
_entity.type
_entity.pdbx_description
1 polymer ?
#
loop_
_entity_poly.entity_id
_entity_poly.type
_entity_poly.pdbx_seq_one_letter_code
_entity_poly.pdbx_strand_id
1 'polypeptide(L)'
;INTTNNVAAWTLLSALTGYITIEQPEFILKYFYTNVFNKKQIEGNLFSTVTKTVRNSCCNFDKDSQKKLFHDLFDALSKCSVPTILISEYVDICHVMTKELGLVDEYNYQWAGKIIKDGESKLKGEIGCDLRDEELVKRIILTMGNCLSICPNILSCSTIAPLLKNLVEKTSLAKHKAKGVKYWQGRASPQLKAAAVVTLGKISLQSHEIAKQLVPLFNNLLKASVQTEIRINTMNALRDLGARFPSITEPYIQNMCICLKDSDDTIQRRMLSLLIELIQQDHFKLRYPILFHLLVMLNDTNMEIQKKTKSFIVNIVVARNKNVMLQHFVSSFYHYNRLEVDSTSEFMMSYREEQLFTLAGYKQASQRHSIYKFMLKNMFGPQKLKATTNLCYDILDAMAEDEYIFKSNTEPLLEDTLYVLSIQDIRLTVEEIEVKSVCKEERVEIQQEVQESSLHIKKKVLSEIHKTILIEVIVPTLVKLKRKLTQLKSKMTRNLRACLK
;
A
#
# COMPACT_ATOMS: atom_id res chain seq x y z
N ILE A 1 30.06 19.45 -14.08
CA ILE A 1 29.85 20.11 -12.77
C ILE A 1 30.32 21.55 -12.90
N ASN A 2 29.63 22.52 -12.28
CA ASN A 2 29.86 23.97 -12.49
C ASN A 2 29.60 24.45 -13.92
N THR A 3 28.61 23.84 -14.59
CA THR A 3 28.18 24.16 -15.95
C THR A 3 26.66 24.37 -15.96
N THR A 4 26.08 24.76 -17.09
CA THR A 4 24.61 24.82 -17.27
C THR A 4 23.91 23.50 -16.91
N ASN A 5 24.58 22.36 -17.13
CA ASN A 5 24.09 21.01 -16.79
C ASN A 5 24.45 20.52 -15.35
N ASN A 6 24.68 21.44 -14.39
CA ASN A 6 25.20 21.06 -13.07
C ASN A 6 24.33 20.04 -12.32
N VAL A 7 23.00 20.26 -12.29
CA VAL A 7 22.06 19.37 -11.60
C VAL A 7 22.08 17.97 -12.21
N ALA A 8 21.97 17.87 -13.55
CA ALA A 8 21.97 16.60 -14.26
C ALA A 8 23.28 15.82 -14.04
N ALA A 9 24.43 16.51 -14.05
CA ALA A 9 25.72 15.89 -13.78
C ALA A 9 25.81 15.28 -12.37
N TRP A 10 25.32 16.01 -11.35
CA TRP A 10 25.27 15.50 -9.98
C TRP A 10 24.27 14.36 -9.81
N THR A 11 23.12 14.41 -10.49
CA THR A 11 22.14 13.32 -10.47
C THR A 11 22.73 12.03 -11.05
N LEU A 12 23.42 12.12 -12.18
CA LEU A 12 24.12 10.98 -12.77
C LEU A 12 25.22 10.46 -11.83
N LEU A 13 26.03 11.35 -11.27
CA LEU A 13 27.11 10.97 -10.37
C LEU A 13 26.59 10.28 -9.09
N SER A 14 25.51 10.81 -8.50
CA SER A 14 24.85 10.20 -7.34
C SER A 14 24.32 8.79 -7.65
N ALA A 15 23.83 8.56 -8.87
CA ALA A 15 23.39 7.23 -9.31
C ALA A 15 24.58 6.27 -9.49
N LEU A 16 25.69 6.74 -10.08
CA LEU A 16 26.88 5.92 -10.35
C LEU A 16 27.66 5.56 -9.07
N THR A 17 27.79 6.50 -8.13
CA THR A 17 28.53 6.27 -6.86
C THR A 17 27.91 5.19 -5.98
N GLY A 18 26.67 4.78 -6.23
CA GLY A 18 26.07 3.62 -5.58
C GLY A 18 26.63 2.28 -6.06
N TYR A 19 27.31 2.24 -7.21
CA TYR A 19 27.78 1.01 -7.87
C TYR A 19 29.27 1.04 -8.25
N ILE A 20 29.88 2.24 -8.31
CA ILE A 20 31.24 2.45 -8.78
C ILE A 20 32.03 3.27 -7.76
N THR A 21 33.22 2.80 -7.42
CA THR A 21 34.20 3.53 -6.62
C THR A 21 34.86 4.61 -7.48
N ILE A 22 34.82 5.86 -7.02
CA ILE A 22 35.52 6.97 -7.69
C ILE A 22 36.95 7.01 -7.21
N GLU A 23 37.91 6.97 -8.13
CA GLU A 23 39.35 6.96 -7.84
C GLU A 23 39.85 8.24 -7.15
N GLN A 24 39.27 9.41 -7.48
CA GLN A 24 39.61 10.71 -6.89
C GLN A 24 38.36 11.40 -6.34
N PRO A 25 37.89 11.02 -5.15
CA PRO A 25 36.63 11.52 -4.62
C PRO A 25 36.75 12.91 -3.97
N GLU A 26 37.94 13.52 -3.87
CA GLU A 26 38.21 14.77 -3.15
C GLU A 26 37.44 15.97 -3.72
N PHE A 27 37.18 16.00 -5.03
CA PHE A 27 36.40 17.07 -5.65
C PHE A 27 34.95 17.10 -5.11
N ILE A 28 34.43 15.95 -4.67
CA ILE A 28 33.08 15.81 -4.12
C ILE A 28 33.01 16.53 -2.77
N LEU A 29 33.99 16.28 -1.90
CA LEU A 29 34.12 16.97 -0.61
C LEU A 29 34.33 18.47 -0.80
N LYS A 30 35.23 18.86 -1.70
CA LYS A 30 35.48 20.27 -1.99
C LYS A 30 34.20 20.98 -2.43
N TYR A 31 33.44 20.36 -3.32
CA TYR A 31 32.17 20.92 -3.76
C TYR A 31 31.15 21.00 -2.62
N PHE A 32 31.02 19.95 -1.82
CA PHE A 32 30.12 19.90 -0.67
C PHE A 32 30.39 21.04 0.32
N TYR A 33 31.64 21.24 0.72
CA TYR A 33 32.01 22.31 1.65
C TYR A 33 31.84 23.72 1.06
N THR A 34 32.08 23.87 -0.24
CA THR A 34 31.98 25.18 -0.91
C THR A 34 30.51 25.59 -1.12
N ASN A 35 29.66 24.64 -1.49
CA ASN A 35 28.33 24.93 -2.06
C ASN A 35 27.16 24.42 -1.22
N VAL A 36 27.37 23.50 -0.27
CA VAL A 36 26.27 22.87 0.49
C VAL A 36 26.41 23.13 1.99
N PHE A 37 27.55 22.81 2.58
CA PHE A 37 27.77 22.92 4.02
C PHE A 37 27.58 24.38 4.50
N ASN A 38 26.76 24.57 5.54
CA ASN A 38 26.42 25.88 6.13
C ASN A 38 25.80 26.93 5.19
N LYS A 39 25.29 26.53 4.01
CA LYS A 39 24.58 27.45 3.12
C LYS A 39 23.10 27.56 3.51
N LYS A 40 22.60 28.79 3.59
CA LYS A 40 21.20 29.10 3.97
C LYS A 40 20.22 28.94 2.82
N GLN A 41 20.65 29.16 1.58
CA GLN A 41 19.80 29.00 0.39
C GLN A 41 19.93 27.59 -0.14
N ILE A 42 18.80 26.89 -0.25
CA ILE A 42 18.72 25.52 -0.73
C ILE A 42 18.48 25.57 -2.24
N GLU A 43 19.42 25.07 -3.04
CA GLU A 43 19.27 24.93 -4.50
C GLU A 43 18.45 23.66 -4.86
N GLY A 44 17.20 23.60 -4.41
CA GLY A 44 16.28 22.49 -4.70
C GLY A 44 16.86 21.10 -4.37
N ASN A 45 16.81 20.18 -5.34
CA ASN A 45 17.28 18.79 -5.19
C ASN A 45 18.81 18.65 -5.25
N LEU A 46 19.55 19.69 -5.63
CA LEU A 46 20.99 19.61 -5.82
C LEU A 46 21.72 19.29 -4.51
N PHE A 47 21.36 19.99 -3.42
CA PHE A 47 22.02 19.79 -2.13
C PHE A 47 21.82 18.35 -1.63
N SER A 48 20.61 17.80 -1.76
CA SER A 48 20.33 16.41 -1.41
C SER A 48 21.14 15.43 -2.27
N THR A 49 21.24 15.69 -3.58
CA THR A 49 21.98 14.84 -4.51
C THR A 49 23.49 14.83 -4.24
N VAL A 50 24.08 16.01 -4.00
CA VAL A 50 25.50 16.15 -3.63
C VAL A 50 25.76 15.42 -2.31
N THR A 51 24.92 15.65 -1.30
CA THR A 51 25.09 15.02 0.03
C THR A 51 24.95 13.49 -0.05
N LYS A 52 24.03 12.97 -0.87
CA LYS A 52 23.94 11.53 -1.19
C LYS A 52 25.21 10.99 -1.83
N THR A 53 25.80 11.76 -2.74
CA THR A 53 27.08 11.39 -3.40
C THR A 53 28.22 11.35 -2.38
N VAL A 54 28.28 12.32 -1.46
CA VAL A 54 29.22 12.32 -0.32
C VAL A 54 29.02 11.08 0.53
N ARG A 55 27.78 10.75 0.89
CA ARG A 55 27.44 9.55 1.67
C ARG A 55 27.91 8.27 0.99
N ASN A 56 27.65 8.11 -0.31
CA ASN A 56 28.07 6.91 -1.04
C ASN A 56 29.60 6.82 -1.19
N SER A 57 30.31 7.95 -1.19
CA SER A 57 31.76 8.01 -1.36
C SER A 57 32.52 8.10 -0.03
N CYS A 58 31.83 8.13 1.12
CA CYS A 58 32.44 8.55 2.37
C CYS A 58 33.56 7.63 2.89
N CYS A 59 33.45 6.33 2.61
CA CYS A 59 34.48 5.34 2.95
C CYS A 59 35.76 5.49 2.10
N ASN A 60 35.68 6.16 0.94
CA ASN A 60 36.80 6.31 0.00
C ASN A 60 37.65 7.55 0.27
N PHE A 61 37.19 8.45 1.14
CA PHE A 61 37.99 9.61 1.54
C PHE A 61 39.15 9.19 2.45
N ASP A 62 40.21 10.00 2.50
CA ASP A 62 41.29 9.81 3.46
C ASP A 62 40.79 9.93 4.91
N LYS A 63 41.48 9.30 5.86
CA LYS A 63 41.04 9.21 7.27
C LYS A 63 40.90 10.58 7.94
N ASP A 64 41.70 11.58 7.55
CA ASP A 64 41.64 12.91 8.14
C ASP A 64 40.42 13.68 7.62
N SER A 65 40.13 13.58 6.32
CA SER A 65 38.89 14.08 5.71
C SER A 65 37.65 13.41 6.31
N GLN A 66 37.68 12.09 6.56
CA GLN A 66 36.58 11.38 7.21
C GLN A 66 36.32 11.91 8.64
N LYS A 67 37.37 12.04 9.46
CA LYS A 67 37.25 12.57 10.83
C LYS A 67 36.76 14.01 10.85
N LYS A 68 37.29 14.86 9.96
CA LYS A 68 36.87 16.25 9.82
C LYS A 68 35.41 16.34 9.41
N LEU A 69 34.99 15.58 8.41
CA LEU A 69 33.61 15.55 7.95
C LEU A 69 32.68 15.06 9.08
N PHE A 70 33.03 14.00 9.80
CA PHE A 70 32.26 13.57 10.96
C PHE A 70 32.08 14.69 11.99
N HIS A 71 33.17 15.34 12.40
CA HIS A 71 33.14 16.40 13.41
C HIS A 71 32.27 17.59 12.96
N ASP A 72 32.43 18.03 11.70
CA ASP A 72 31.68 19.16 11.15
C ASP A 72 30.18 18.87 11.05
N LEU A 73 29.80 17.66 10.59
CA LEU A 73 28.40 17.25 10.52
C LEU A 73 27.80 17.03 11.91
N PHE A 74 28.56 16.42 12.83
CA PHE A 74 28.15 16.25 14.22
C PHE A 74 27.87 17.59 14.90
N ASP A 75 28.78 18.57 14.79
CA ASP A 75 28.60 19.91 15.36
C ASP A 75 27.37 20.61 14.77
N ALA A 76 27.17 20.53 13.44
CA ALA A 76 26.00 21.09 12.78
C ALA A 76 24.67 20.47 13.26
N LEU A 77 24.64 19.14 13.44
CA LEU A 77 23.50 18.38 13.96
C LEU A 77 23.23 18.72 15.44
N SER A 78 24.28 18.76 16.28
CA SER A 78 24.18 19.13 17.69
C SER A 78 23.67 20.56 17.87
N LYS A 79 24.04 21.49 16.99
CA LYS A 79 23.52 22.87 16.95
C LYS A 79 22.13 22.98 16.33
N CYS A 80 21.60 21.90 15.74
CA CYS A 80 20.31 21.87 15.03
C CYS A 80 20.22 22.94 13.93
N SER A 81 21.33 23.17 13.23
CA SER A 81 21.47 24.18 12.17
C SER A 81 21.24 23.62 10.76
N VAL A 82 21.18 22.29 10.63
CA VAL A 82 21.08 21.58 9.35
C VAL A 82 19.69 21.78 8.72
N PRO A 83 19.60 22.13 7.43
CA PRO A 83 18.34 22.18 6.69
C PRO A 83 17.60 20.83 6.76
N THR A 84 16.27 20.87 6.92
CA THR A 84 15.45 19.66 7.16
C THR A 84 15.62 18.56 6.12
N ILE A 85 15.81 18.92 4.85
CA ILE A 85 16.04 17.99 3.73
C ILE A 85 17.39 17.25 3.79
N LEU A 86 18.37 17.75 4.54
CA LEU A 86 19.72 17.18 4.63
C LEU A 86 19.95 16.39 5.92
N ILE A 87 19.07 16.54 6.92
CA ILE A 87 19.24 15.91 8.25
C ILE A 87 19.42 14.40 8.13
N SER A 88 18.60 13.72 7.32
CA SER A 88 18.68 12.26 7.15
C SER A 88 20.04 11.84 6.58
N GLU A 89 20.51 12.51 5.53
CA GLU A 89 21.78 12.19 4.88
C GLU A 89 22.98 12.49 5.78
N TYR A 90 22.95 13.59 6.55
CA TYR A 90 24.01 13.93 7.50
C TYR A 90 24.12 12.86 8.60
N VAL A 91 22.97 12.43 9.13
CA VAL A 91 22.92 11.38 10.15
C VAL A 91 23.42 10.05 9.60
N ASP A 92 23.06 9.70 8.36
CA ASP A 92 23.56 8.49 7.70
C ASP A 92 25.08 8.55 7.45
N ILE A 93 25.62 9.69 7.02
CA ILE A 93 27.08 9.88 6.84
C ILE A 93 27.80 9.67 8.17
N CYS A 94 27.32 10.32 9.25
CA CYS A 94 27.91 10.16 10.58
C CYS A 94 27.89 8.69 11.03
N HIS A 95 26.79 7.98 10.76
CA HIS A 95 26.65 6.56 11.08
C HIS A 95 27.65 5.68 10.32
N VAL A 96 27.77 5.87 9.01
CA VAL A 96 28.73 5.12 8.19
C VAL A 96 30.15 5.40 8.66
N MET A 97 30.51 6.66 8.91
CA MET A 97 31.84 7.03 9.42
C MET A 97 32.16 6.41 10.77
N THR A 98 31.19 6.36 11.70
CA THR A 98 31.43 5.67 12.98
C THR A 98 31.73 4.20 12.82
N LYS A 99 31.17 3.54 11.79
CA LYS A 99 31.48 2.15 11.47
C LYS A 99 32.90 1.98 10.90
N GLU A 100 33.25 2.81 9.92
CA GLU A 100 34.55 2.72 9.22
C GLU A 100 35.74 3.12 10.09
N LEU A 101 35.58 4.11 10.98
CA LEU A 101 36.65 4.56 11.85
C LEU A 101 36.95 3.59 13.00
N GLY A 102 36.28 2.43 13.05
CA GLY A 102 36.52 1.41 14.06
C GLY A 102 36.20 1.89 15.47
N LEU A 103 35.39 2.94 15.60
CA LEU A 103 34.95 3.40 16.92
C LEU A 103 34.06 2.36 17.60
N VAL A 104 33.57 1.34 16.86
CA VAL A 104 32.55 0.29 17.12
C VAL A 104 32.90 -0.79 18.18
N ASP A 105 33.15 -0.42 19.43
CA ASP A 105 32.98 -1.32 20.59
C ASP A 105 31.53 -1.31 21.12
N GLU A 106 31.14 -2.25 22.01
CA GLU A 106 29.78 -2.49 22.53
C GLU A 106 29.04 -1.29 23.20
N TYR A 107 29.62 -0.08 23.21
CA TYR A 107 29.03 1.17 23.68
C TYR A 107 28.75 2.23 22.58
N ASN A 108 28.67 1.83 21.30
CA ASN A 108 28.88 2.70 20.12
C ASN A 108 27.81 3.67 19.60
N TYR A 109 27.00 4.21 20.49
CA TYR A 109 25.95 5.14 20.11
C TYR A 109 26.00 6.44 20.91
N GLN A 110 27.14 6.73 21.54
CA GLN A 110 27.30 7.90 22.40
C GLN A 110 27.00 9.22 21.70
N TRP A 111 27.41 9.39 20.44
CA TRP A 111 27.19 10.64 19.70
C TRP A 111 25.70 10.89 19.42
N ALA A 112 24.99 9.87 18.91
CA ALA A 112 23.58 9.98 18.60
C ALA A 112 22.72 9.98 19.87
N GLY A 113 23.11 9.22 20.90
CA GLY A 113 22.51 9.29 22.24
C GLY A 113 22.67 10.67 22.89
N LYS A 114 23.81 11.34 22.71
CA LYS A 114 24.03 12.73 23.15
C LYS A 114 23.09 13.70 22.40
N ILE A 115 23.01 13.59 21.07
CA ILE A 115 22.08 14.42 20.27
C ILE A 115 20.62 14.22 20.71
N ILE A 116 20.23 12.98 21.02
CA ILE A 116 18.88 12.67 21.49
C ILE A 116 18.61 13.35 22.85
N LYS A 117 19.52 13.23 23.83
CA LYS A 117 19.37 13.84 25.17
C LYS A 117 19.38 15.38 25.11
N ASP A 118 20.28 15.94 24.31
CA ASP A 118 20.38 17.39 24.10
C ASP A 118 19.11 17.91 23.39
N GLY A 119 18.64 17.19 22.37
CA GLY A 119 17.42 17.49 21.65
C GLY A 119 16.17 17.44 22.54
N GLU A 120 16.07 16.44 23.42
CA GLU A 120 14.97 16.35 24.40
C GLU A 120 14.95 17.56 25.34
N SER A 121 16.12 17.96 25.84
CA SER A 121 16.25 19.10 26.74
C SER A 121 15.90 20.41 26.05
N LYS A 122 16.36 20.60 24.81
CA LYS A 122 16.00 21.75 23.97
C LYS A 122 14.50 21.78 23.68
N LEU A 123 13.91 20.63 23.30
CA LEU A 123 12.49 20.53 23.01
C LEU A 123 11.64 20.87 24.25
N LYS A 124 12.03 20.42 25.45
CA LYS A 124 11.36 20.81 26.71
C LYS A 124 11.47 22.30 27.00
N GLY A 125 12.59 22.94 26.65
CA GLY A 125 12.80 24.38 26.80
C GLY A 125 11.94 25.22 25.86
N GLU A 126 11.74 24.76 24.63
CA GLU A 126 10.93 25.44 23.62
C GLU A 126 9.40 25.24 23.83
N ILE A 127 9.00 24.25 24.63
CA ILE A 127 7.58 23.96 24.93
C ILE A 127 7.14 24.71 26.20
N GLY A 128 6.66 25.94 26.00
CA GLY A 128 6.14 26.81 27.05
C GLY A 128 4.66 27.15 26.85
N CYS A 129 4.36 28.11 25.97
CA CYS A 129 3.00 28.53 25.62
C CYS A 129 2.90 28.92 24.12
N ASP A 130 3.96 29.51 23.56
CA ASP A 130 4.10 29.85 22.13
C ASP A 130 5.47 29.40 21.58
N LEU A 131 5.48 28.93 20.32
CA LEU A 131 6.62 28.41 19.58
C LEU A 131 7.36 29.61 19.03
N ARG A 132 8.57 29.88 19.53
CA ARG A 132 9.37 31.03 19.08
C ARG A 132 9.92 30.82 17.68
N ASP A 133 10.34 29.59 17.36
CA ASP A 133 10.87 29.19 16.06
C ASP A 133 10.39 27.76 15.72
N GLU A 134 9.32 27.68 14.92
CA GLU A 134 8.81 26.38 14.44
C GLU A 134 9.83 25.62 13.59
N GLU A 135 10.70 26.32 12.86
CA GLU A 135 11.71 25.70 12.00
C GLU A 135 12.80 25.04 12.85
N LEU A 136 13.24 25.70 13.93
CA LEU A 136 14.16 25.10 14.89
C LEU A 136 13.57 23.85 15.54
N VAL A 137 12.31 23.91 15.99
CA VAL A 137 11.64 22.75 16.59
C VAL A 137 11.50 21.61 15.59
N LYS A 138 11.17 21.92 14.33
CA LYS A 138 11.14 20.93 13.24
C LYS A 138 12.52 20.28 13.03
N ARG A 139 13.61 21.07 13.01
CA ARG A 139 14.98 20.55 12.89
C ARG A 139 15.34 19.65 14.09
N ILE A 140 14.99 20.05 15.32
CA ILE A 140 15.22 19.25 16.53
C ILE A 140 14.49 17.90 16.42
N ILE A 141 13.18 17.91 16.13
CA ILE A 141 12.34 16.71 16.05
C ILE A 141 12.86 15.73 15.00
N LEU A 142 13.23 16.22 13.81
CA LEU A 142 13.75 15.38 12.74
C LEU A 142 15.16 14.86 13.04
N THR A 143 16.03 15.68 13.62
CA THR A 143 17.40 15.27 13.99
C THR A 143 17.36 14.15 15.01
N MET A 144 16.56 14.32 16.08
CA MET A 144 16.34 13.28 17.08
C MET A 144 15.73 12.02 16.45
N GLY A 145 14.70 12.18 15.61
CA GLY A 145 14.04 11.07 14.93
C GLY A 145 15.00 10.23 14.10
N ASN A 146 15.90 10.84 13.33
CA ASN A 146 16.91 10.12 12.56
C ASN A 146 17.95 9.43 13.46
N CYS A 147 18.42 10.08 14.53
CA CYS A 147 19.36 9.46 15.47
C CYS A 147 18.74 8.23 16.19
N LEU A 148 17.42 8.25 16.44
CA LEU A 148 16.71 7.12 17.05
C LEU A 148 16.69 5.87 16.19
N SER A 149 16.71 6.02 14.87
CA SER A 149 16.78 4.88 13.96
C SER A 149 18.13 4.14 14.05
N ILE A 150 19.19 4.85 14.45
CA ILE A 150 20.54 4.29 14.61
C ILE A 150 20.71 3.65 15.99
N CYS A 151 20.14 4.28 17.03
CA CYS A 151 20.37 3.93 18.42
C CYS A 151 19.10 3.41 19.10
N PRO A 152 18.70 2.15 18.83
CA PRO A 152 17.56 1.57 19.52
C PRO A 152 17.84 1.47 21.01
N ASN A 153 16.81 1.62 21.84
CA ASN A 153 16.85 1.45 23.30
C ASN A 153 17.54 2.55 24.13
N ILE A 154 18.05 3.64 23.54
CA ILE A 154 18.69 4.74 24.31
C ILE A 154 17.67 5.69 24.97
N LEU A 155 16.40 5.66 24.55
CA LEU A 155 15.39 6.55 25.10
C LEU A 155 14.58 5.95 26.25
N SER A 156 14.50 6.74 27.32
CA SER A 156 13.29 6.99 28.09
C SER A 156 12.16 7.53 27.17
N CYS A 157 11.62 6.67 26.29
CA CYS A 157 10.53 7.00 25.35
C CYS A 157 9.26 7.54 26.03
N SER A 158 9.19 7.48 27.37
CA SER A 158 8.09 7.95 28.20
C SER A 158 7.82 9.46 28.11
N THR A 159 8.79 10.29 27.70
CA THR A 159 8.61 11.76 27.74
C THR A 159 8.40 12.40 26.37
N ILE A 160 9.12 11.98 25.32
CA ILE A 160 9.06 12.61 23.99
C ILE A 160 7.80 12.18 23.20
N ALA A 161 7.42 10.91 23.24
CA ALA A 161 6.26 10.43 22.51
C ALA A 161 4.96 11.14 22.93
N PRO A 162 4.67 11.38 24.23
CA PRO A 162 3.53 12.19 24.65
C PRO A 162 3.57 13.64 24.15
N LEU A 163 4.76 14.26 24.11
CA LEU A 163 4.93 15.63 23.61
C LEU A 163 4.60 15.72 22.12
N LEU A 164 5.16 14.82 21.30
CA LEU A 164 4.90 14.79 19.87
C LEU A 164 3.44 14.42 19.57
N LYS A 165 2.86 13.51 20.35
CA LYS A 165 1.43 13.17 20.25
C LYS A 165 0.56 14.41 20.48
N ASN A 166 0.85 15.19 21.51
CA ASN A 166 0.13 16.43 21.79
C ASN A 166 0.31 17.51 20.72
N LEU A 167 1.47 17.56 20.04
CA LEU A 167 1.68 18.45 18.90
C LEU A 167 0.77 18.09 17.71
N VAL A 168 0.52 16.80 17.52
CA VAL A 168 -0.23 16.26 16.38
C VAL A 168 -1.76 16.27 16.63
N GLU A 169 -2.21 15.87 17.82
CA GLU A 169 -3.62 15.89 18.20
C GLU A 169 -4.15 17.33 18.33
N LYS A 170 -5.20 17.69 17.59
CA LYS A 170 -5.78 19.06 17.54
C LYS A 170 -6.49 19.50 18.83
N THR A 171 -6.40 18.78 19.95
CA THR A 171 -7.22 19.07 21.12
C THR A 171 -6.53 18.72 22.43
N SER A 172 -6.80 19.59 23.41
CA SER A 172 -6.59 19.56 24.86
C SER A 172 -7.05 18.28 25.61
N LEU A 173 -7.20 17.14 24.91
CA LEU A 173 -7.79 15.89 25.40
C LEU A 173 -6.77 14.74 25.46
N ALA A 174 -5.53 15.02 25.84
CA ALA A 174 -4.66 13.99 26.38
C ALA A 174 -5.26 13.50 27.72
N LYS A 175 -6.17 12.51 27.66
CA LYS A 175 -6.82 11.90 28.84
C LYS A 175 -5.81 11.33 29.85
N HIS A 176 -4.56 11.14 29.41
CA HIS A 176 -3.43 10.76 30.24
C HIS A 176 -2.26 11.72 29.98
N LYS A 177 -2.21 12.81 30.74
CA LYS A 177 -0.99 13.64 30.81
C LYS A 177 0.04 12.86 31.62
N ALA A 178 1.14 12.45 30.98
CA ALA A 178 2.32 11.95 31.66
C ALA A 178 2.78 12.99 32.71
N LYS A 179 3.01 12.52 33.95
CA LYS A 179 3.48 13.37 35.05
C LYS A 179 4.84 13.97 34.70
N GLY A 180 5.03 15.27 34.97
CA GLY A 180 6.29 15.98 34.71
C GLY A 180 6.48 16.50 33.27
N VAL A 181 5.49 16.36 32.39
CA VAL A 181 5.56 16.82 30.99
C VAL A 181 4.75 18.10 30.80
N LYS A 182 5.41 19.19 30.35
CA LYS A 182 4.74 20.42 29.92
C LYS A 182 4.26 20.24 28.49
N TYR A 183 2.96 20.33 28.27
CA TYR A 183 2.33 20.12 26.97
C TYR A 183 2.18 21.43 26.19
N TRP A 184 2.35 21.33 24.88
CA TRP A 184 2.10 22.41 23.93
C TRP A 184 0.62 22.84 23.97
N GLN A 185 0.39 24.16 24.08
CA GLN A 185 -0.95 24.76 24.16
C GLN A 185 -1.36 25.56 22.91
N GLY A 186 -0.41 25.89 22.02
CA GLY A 186 -0.68 26.69 20.82
C GLY A 186 -1.13 25.88 19.59
N ARG A 187 -1.15 26.52 18.41
CA ARG A 187 -1.39 25.84 17.13
C ARG A 187 -0.06 25.54 16.44
N ALA A 188 0.13 24.30 15.99
CA ALA A 188 1.29 23.90 15.20
C ALA A 188 0.94 23.88 13.70
N SER A 189 1.87 24.35 12.86
CA SER A 189 1.75 24.26 11.40
C SER A 189 1.63 22.81 10.90
N PRO A 190 1.00 22.59 9.72
CA PRO A 190 0.93 21.26 9.10
C PRO A 190 2.29 20.60 8.90
N GLN A 191 3.31 21.38 8.53
CA GLN A 191 4.67 20.91 8.28
C GLN A 191 5.34 20.42 9.56
N LEU A 192 5.15 21.14 10.67
CA LEU A 192 5.65 20.71 11.98
C LEU A 192 4.96 19.43 12.45
N LYS A 193 3.64 19.31 12.25
CA LYS A 193 2.88 18.08 12.54
C LYS A 193 3.35 16.91 11.68
N ALA A 194 3.59 17.15 10.39
CA ALA A 194 4.09 16.14 9.47
C ALA A 194 5.48 15.61 9.90
N ALA A 195 6.37 16.50 10.37
CA ALA A 195 7.66 16.11 10.94
C ALA A 195 7.51 15.32 12.24
N ALA A 196 6.61 15.72 13.14
CA ALA A 196 6.31 14.98 14.36
C ALA A 196 5.78 13.57 14.08
N VAL A 197 4.93 13.39 13.06
CA VAL A 197 4.44 12.06 12.64
C VAL A 197 5.59 11.17 12.16
N VAL A 198 6.54 11.70 11.39
CA VAL A 198 7.73 10.93 10.95
C VAL A 198 8.52 10.44 12.17
N THR A 199 8.80 11.32 13.12
CA THR A 199 9.54 10.94 14.33
C THR A 199 8.75 9.99 15.23
N LEU A 200 7.43 10.16 15.36
CA LEU A 200 6.55 9.22 16.05
C LEU A 200 6.56 7.83 15.40
N GLY A 201 6.59 7.75 14.07
CA GLY A 201 6.72 6.48 13.35
C GLY A 201 8.04 5.77 13.68
N LYS A 202 9.15 6.52 13.70
CA LYS A 202 10.47 5.99 14.08
C LYS A 202 10.51 5.54 15.55
N ILE A 203 9.86 6.27 16.45
CA ILE A 203 9.70 5.89 17.86
C ILE A 203 8.84 4.63 17.99
N SER A 204 7.74 4.53 17.25
CA SER A 204 6.83 3.37 17.31
C SER A 204 7.50 2.07 16.87
N LEU A 205 8.52 2.15 16.01
CA LEU A 205 9.28 0.96 15.61
C LEU A 205 10.13 0.42 16.76
N GLN A 206 10.48 1.20 17.78
CA GLN A 206 11.43 0.77 18.82
C GLN A 206 10.92 -0.38 19.67
N SER A 207 9.63 -0.39 20.04
CA SER A 207 9.06 -1.46 20.85
C SER A 207 7.59 -1.73 20.53
N HIS A 208 7.18 -2.98 20.76
CA HIS A 208 5.82 -3.44 20.55
C HIS A 208 4.79 -2.66 21.38
N GLU A 209 5.12 -2.34 22.64
CA GLU A 209 4.22 -1.58 23.54
C GLU A 209 3.98 -0.15 23.07
N ILE A 210 5.02 0.53 22.58
CA ILE A 210 4.88 1.89 22.05
C ILE A 210 4.08 1.88 20.74
N ALA A 211 4.33 0.90 19.86
CA ALA A 211 3.55 0.70 18.65
C ALA A 211 2.06 0.56 18.97
N LYS A 212 1.70 -0.30 19.94
CA LYS A 212 0.31 -0.51 20.38
C LYS A 212 -0.37 0.79 20.84
N GLN A 213 0.38 1.71 21.46
CA GLN A 213 -0.14 3.01 21.89
C GLN A 213 -0.28 4.04 20.75
N LEU A 214 0.58 3.97 19.73
CA LEU A 214 0.64 4.96 18.65
C LEU A 214 -0.18 4.59 17.40
N VAL A 215 -0.40 3.31 17.12
CA VAL A 215 -1.23 2.88 15.97
C VAL A 215 -2.65 3.49 15.98
N PRO A 216 -3.37 3.57 17.13
CA PRO A 216 -4.67 4.25 17.18
C PRO A 216 -4.60 5.74 16.80
N LEU A 217 -3.50 6.42 17.15
CA LEU A 217 -3.25 7.81 16.74
C LEU A 217 -3.09 7.88 15.22
N PHE A 218 -2.23 7.04 14.65
CA PHE A 218 -2.03 6.99 13.19
C PHE A 218 -3.33 6.70 12.44
N ASN A 219 -4.15 5.76 12.93
CA ASN A 219 -5.46 5.50 12.35
C ASN A 219 -6.37 6.74 12.35
N ASN A 220 -6.35 7.53 13.42
CA ASN A 220 -7.11 8.79 13.47
C ASN A 220 -6.58 9.85 12.50
N LEU A 221 -5.27 9.85 12.22
CA LEU A 221 -4.63 10.78 11.29
C LEU A 221 -4.89 10.44 9.82
N LEU A 222 -5.39 9.25 9.51
CA LEU A 222 -5.80 8.88 8.14
C LEU A 222 -7.11 9.52 7.67
N LYS A 223 -7.91 10.10 8.59
CA LYS A 223 -9.21 10.72 8.27
C LYS A 223 -9.07 11.84 7.25
N ALA A 224 -10.06 11.98 6.36
CA ALA A 224 -10.07 12.98 5.28
C ALA A 224 -9.98 14.45 5.74
N SER A 225 -10.30 14.75 7.01
CA SER A 225 -10.16 16.10 7.58
C SER A 225 -8.72 16.52 7.91
N VAL A 226 -7.76 15.62 7.75
CA VAL A 226 -6.33 15.85 8.02
C VAL A 226 -5.61 16.20 6.72
N GLN A 227 -4.61 17.08 6.79
CA GLN A 227 -3.86 17.52 5.61
C GLN A 227 -3.09 16.36 4.94
N THR A 228 -2.99 16.40 3.62
CA THR A 228 -2.35 15.37 2.77
C THR A 228 -0.95 14.98 3.23
N GLU A 229 -0.08 15.94 3.55
CA GLU A 229 1.30 15.68 4.01
C GLU A 229 1.35 14.80 5.27
N ILE A 230 0.50 15.11 6.26
CA ILE A 230 0.41 14.37 7.51
C ILE A 230 -0.09 12.94 7.25
N ARG A 231 -1.10 12.81 6.37
CA ARG A 231 -1.67 11.51 5.98
C ARG A 231 -0.65 10.64 5.26
N ILE A 232 0.12 11.19 4.31
CA ILE A 232 1.19 10.47 3.60
C ILE A 232 2.25 9.98 4.58
N ASN A 233 2.71 10.82 5.51
CA ASN A 233 3.69 10.40 6.52
C ASN A 233 3.10 9.36 7.49
N THR A 234 1.82 9.47 7.82
CA THR A 234 1.09 8.47 8.63
C THR A 234 1.02 7.13 7.93
N MET A 235 0.74 7.12 6.61
CA MET A 235 0.77 5.90 5.79
C MET A 235 2.16 5.26 5.82
N ASN A 236 3.23 6.04 5.65
CA ASN A 236 4.59 5.51 5.72
C ASN A 236 4.89 4.86 7.08
N ALA A 237 4.49 5.52 8.18
CA ALA A 237 4.65 4.97 9.51
C ALA A 237 3.86 3.65 9.71
N LEU A 238 2.62 3.59 9.23
CA LEU A 238 1.78 2.38 9.27
C LEU A 238 2.35 1.25 8.40
N ARG A 239 3.00 1.58 7.29
CA ARG A 239 3.69 0.61 6.42
C ARG A 239 4.87 -0.02 7.13
N ASP A 240 5.74 0.79 7.71
CA ASP A 240 6.91 0.28 8.43
C ASP A 240 6.49 -0.52 9.68
N LEU A 241 5.43 -0.09 10.37
CA LEU A 241 4.81 -0.84 11.45
C LEU A 241 4.15 -2.13 10.99
N GLY A 242 3.50 -2.15 9.83
CA GLY A 242 2.94 -3.34 9.23
C GLY A 242 4.00 -4.38 8.89
N ALA A 243 5.19 -3.94 8.48
CA ALA A 243 6.33 -4.82 8.23
C ALA A 243 6.96 -5.38 9.53
N ARG A 244 7.08 -4.54 10.57
CA ARG A 244 7.75 -4.93 11.83
C ARG A 244 6.83 -5.60 12.85
N PHE A 245 5.60 -5.12 13.00
CA PHE A 245 4.60 -5.60 13.95
C PHE A 245 3.22 -5.79 13.26
N PRO A 246 3.08 -6.80 12.36
CA PRO A 246 1.85 -7.00 11.59
C PRO A 246 0.60 -7.14 12.48
N SER A 247 0.71 -7.86 13.59
CA SER A 247 -0.40 -8.15 14.52
C SER A 247 -1.06 -6.90 15.11
N ILE A 248 -0.31 -5.81 15.32
CA ILE A 248 -0.84 -4.55 15.84
C ILE A 248 -1.55 -3.76 14.72
N THR A 249 -1.06 -3.88 13.50
CA THR A 249 -1.49 -3.06 12.36
C THR A 249 -2.66 -3.69 11.61
N GLU A 250 -2.75 -5.03 11.59
CA GLU A 250 -3.79 -5.80 10.88
C GLU A 250 -5.23 -5.36 11.20
N PRO A 251 -5.62 -5.07 12.46
CA PRO A 251 -6.96 -4.58 12.79
C PRO A 251 -7.35 -3.25 12.11
N TYR A 252 -6.38 -2.49 11.62
CA TYR A 252 -6.59 -1.17 11.01
C TYR A 252 -6.56 -1.20 9.47
N ILE A 253 -6.31 -2.37 8.85
CA ILE A 253 -6.23 -2.49 7.39
C ILE A 253 -7.52 -2.02 6.71
N GLN A 254 -8.69 -2.32 7.29
CA GLN A 254 -9.97 -1.85 6.76
C GLN A 254 -10.03 -0.31 6.67
N ASN A 255 -9.55 0.39 7.70
CA ASN A 255 -9.46 1.85 7.68
C ASN A 255 -8.42 2.38 6.68
N MET A 256 -7.36 1.61 6.41
CA MET A 256 -6.41 1.92 5.34
C MET A 256 -7.07 1.78 3.97
N CYS A 257 -7.87 0.72 3.75
CA CYS A 257 -8.61 0.50 2.51
C CYS A 257 -9.56 1.67 2.19
N ILE A 258 -10.19 2.30 3.18
CA ILE A 258 -11.02 3.52 2.98
C ILE A 258 -10.25 4.61 2.21
N CYS A 259 -8.94 4.76 2.43
CA CYS A 259 -8.14 5.77 1.74
C CYS A 259 -7.90 5.47 0.26
N LEU A 260 -8.25 4.27 -0.23
CA LEU A 260 -8.25 3.96 -1.68
C LEU A 260 -9.32 4.77 -2.43
N LYS A 261 -10.38 5.20 -1.76
CA LYS A 261 -11.48 6.01 -2.33
C LYS A 261 -11.46 7.46 -1.85
N ASP A 262 -10.27 7.96 -1.51
CA ASP A 262 -10.10 9.36 -1.09
C ASP A 262 -10.36 10.35 -2.22
N SER A 263 -10.72 11.59 -1.93
CA SER A 263 -10.87 12.63 -2.97
C SER A 263 -9.53 13.09 -3.57
N ASP A 264 -8.42 12.90 -2.86
CA ASP A 264 -7.07 13.26 -3.33
C ASP A 264 -6.38 12.04 -3.98
N ASP A 265 -6.16 12.10 -5.29
CA ASP A 265 -5.46 11.07 -6.06
C ASP A 265 -4.08 10.71 -5.47
N THR A 266 -3.39 11.67 -4.84
CA THR A 266 -2.07 11.44 -4.22
C THR A 266 -2.16 10.48 -3.04
N ILE A 267 -3.24 10.62 -2.25
CA ILE A 267 -3.56 9.75 -1.13
C ILE A 267 -3.92 8.36 -1.64
N GLN A 268 -4.77 8.27 -2.66
CA GLN A 268 -5.15 6.99 -3.25
C GLN A 268 -3.92 6.24 -3.81
N ARG A 269 -3.08 6.92 -4.61
CA ARG A 269 -1.84 6.35 -5.17
C ARG A 269 -0.90 5.85 -4.08
N ARG A 270 -0.71 6.65 -3.01
CA ARG A 270 0.18 6.25 -1.91
C ARG A 270 -0.37 5.06 -1.15
N MET A 271 -1.65 5.06 -0.83
CA MET A 271 -2.30 3.95 -0.12
C MET A 271 -2.27 2.65 -0.93
N LEU A 272 -2.58 2.72 -2.23
CA LEU A 272 -2.49 1.54 -3.10
C LEU A 272 -1.07 0.97 -3.14
N SER A 273 -0.06 1.83 -3.27
CA SER A 273 1.35 1.43 -3.26
C SER A 273 1.72 0.73 -1.95
N LEU A 274 1.30 1.29 -0.82
CA LEU A 274 1.53 0.76 0.52
C LEU A 274 0.91 -0.63 0.68
N LEU A 275 -0.36 -0.81 0.32
CA LEU A 275 -1.03 -2.11 0.45
C LEU A 275 -0.37 -3.17 -0.44
N ILE A 276 0.01 -2.79 -1.67
CA ILE A 276 0.75 -3.66 -2.58
C ILE A 276 2.08 -4.10 -1.96
N GLU A 277 2.86 -3.16 -1.42
CA GLU A 277 4.16 -3.46 -0.79
C GLU A 277 3.99 -4.46 0.38
N LEU A 278 3.00 -4.23 1.26
CA LEU A 278 2.75 -5.09 2.43
C LEU A 278 2.27 -6.50 2.06
N ILE A 279 1.44 -6.61 1.01
CA ILE A 279 0.97 -7.92 0.53
C ILE A 279 2.09 -8.64 -0.25
N GLN A 280 2.86 -7.93 -1.07
CA GLN A 280 3.98 -8.50 -1.82
C GLN A 280 5.06 -9.06 -0.90
N GLN A 281 5.34 -8.41 0.23
CA GLN A 281 6.33 -8.86 1.20
C GLN A 281 5.78 -9.90 2.19
N ASP A 282 4.55 -10.40 1.99
CA ASP A 282 3.86 -11.37 2.85
C ASP A 282 3.71 -10.90 4.33
N HIS A 283 3.80 -9.58 4.57
CA HIS A 283 3.53 -8.99 5.88
C HIS A 283 2.03 -9.05 6.20
N PHE A 284 1.17 -8.91 5.19
CA PHE A 284 -0.28 -9.08 5.31
C PHE A 284 -0.82 -10.12 4.35
N LYS A 285 -1.72 -10.98 4.85
CA LYS A 285 -2.46 -11.91 4.02
C LYS A 285 -3.57 -11.18 3.28
N LEU A 286 -3.63 -11.37 1.97
CA LEU A 286 -4.72 -10.86 1.14
C LEU A 286 -6.00 -11.65 1.42
N ARG A 287 -6.83 -11.14 2.33
CA ARG A 287 -8.17 -11.68 2.60
C ARG A 287 -9.16 -11.16 1.54
N TYR A 288 -10.24 -11.91 1.31
CA TYR A 288 -11.18 -11.60 0.24
C TYR A 288 -11.86 -10.21 0.35
N PRO A 289 -12.15 -9.62 1.53
CA PRO A 289 -12.72 -8.26 1.58
C PRO A 289 -11.76 -7.21 1.00
N ILE A 290 -10.45 -7.37 1.26
CA ILE A 290 -9.40 -6.50 0.70
C ILE A 290 -9.30 -6.72 -0.81
N LEU A 291 -9.34 -7.98 -1.27
CA LEU A 291 -9.36 -8.31 -2.70
C LEU A 291 -10.53 -7.62 -3.41
N PHE A 292 -11.73 -7.64 -2.81
CA PHE A 292 -12.91 -7.02 -3.40
C PHE A 292 -12.78 -5.50 -3.47
N HIS A 293 -12.23 -4.84 -2.45
CA HIS A 293 -11.90 -3.40 -2.52
C HIS A 293 -10.90 -3.10 -3.63
N LEU A 294 -9.86 -3.92 -3.79
CA LEU A 294 -8.87 -3.76 -4.86
C LEU A 294 -9.48 -3.99 -6.25
N LEU A 295 -10.40 -4.94 -6.40
CA LEU A 295 -11.13 -5.14 -7.66
C LEU A 295 -12.02 -3.93 -8.01
N VAL A 296 -12.61 -3.24 -7.02
CA VAL A 296 -13.33 -1.97 -7.27
C VAL A 296 -12.39 -0.88 -7.81
N MET A 297 -11.10 -0.89 -7.44
CA MET A 297 -10.10 0.05 -7.96
C MET A 297 -9.74 -0.18 -9.43
N LEU A 298 -10.20 -1.27 -10.06
CA LEU A 298 -10.09 -1.44 -11.52
C LEU A 298 -10.93 -0.42 -12.29
N ASN A 299 -11.99 0.11 -11.66
CA ASN A 299 -12.88 1.10 -12.24
C ASN A 299 -12.58 2.52 -11.72
N ASP A 300 -11.39 2.77 -11.17
CA ASP A 300 -11.03 4.07 -10.62
C ASP A 300 -10.95 5.17 -11.69
N THR A 301 -11.22 6.44 -11.37
CA THR A 301 -11.12 7.52 -12.36
C THR A 301 -9.68 7.79 -12.79
N ASN A 302 -8.70 7.48 -11.94
CA ASN A 302 -7.30 7.69 -12.25
C ASN A 302 -6.68 6.47 -12.98
N MET A 303 -6.25 6.69 -14.22
CA MET A 303 -5.67 5.64 -15.09
C MET A 303 -4.40 4.99 -14.51
N GLU A 304 -3.58 5.74 -13.76
CA GLU A 304 -2.38 5.20 -13.12
C GLU A 304 -2.75 4.19 -12.03
N ILE A 305 -3.78 4.51 -11.24
CA ILE A 305 -4.32 3.65 -10.18
C ILE A 305 -4.92 2.39 -10.78
N GLN A 306 -5.72 2.52 -11.85
CA GLN A 306 -6.25 1.35 -12.57
C GLN A 306 -5.11 0.44 -13.07
N LYS A 307 -4.10 1.01 -13.74
CA LYS A 307 -2.98 0.26 -14.32
C LYS A 307 -2.17 -0.45 -13.24
N LYS A 308 -1.88 0.24 -12.13
CA LYS A 308 -1.13 -0.32 -11.00
C LYS A 308 -1.90 -1.44 -10.31
N THR A 309 -3.20 -1.24 -10.07
CA THR A 309 -4.10 -2.25 -9.51
C THR A 309 -4.16 -3.50 -10.40
N LYS A 310 -4.39 -3.30 -11.71
CA LYS A 310 -4.44 -4.39 -12.68
C LYS A 310 -3.12 -5.18 -12.70
N SER A 311 -1.99 -4.49 -12.77
CA SER A 311 -0.67 -5.12 -12.76
C SER A 311 -0.45 -5.94 -11.49
N PHE A 312 -0.79 -5.39 -10.33
CA PHE A 312 -0.68 -6.11 -9.05
C PHE A 312 -1.54 -7.38 -9.03
N ILE A 313 -2.81 -7.29 -9.40
CA ILE A 313 -3.71 -8.44 -9.34
C ILE A 313 -3.25 -9.54 -10.31
N VAL A 314 -2.89 -9.20 -11.55
CA VAL A 314 -2.47 -10.20 -12.54
C VAL A 314 -1.11 -10.80 -12.20
N ASN A 315 -0.10 -9.95 -11.96
CA ASN A 315 1.29 -10.39 -11.87
C ASN A 315 1.65 -10.95 -10.48
N ILE A 316 0.88 -10.62 -9.44
CA ILE A 316 1.16 -11.07 -8.07
C ILE A 316 0.04 -11.99 -7.57
N VAL A 317 -1.20 -11.49 -7.48
CA VAL A 317 -2.29 -12.22 -6.81
C VAL A 317 -2.65 -13.50 -7.55
N VAL A 318 -2.93 -13.40 -8.85
CA VAL A 318 -3.25 -14.56 -9.72
C VAL A 318 -2.03 -15.46 -9.91
N ALA A 319 -0.83 -14.88 -9.99
CA ALA A 319 0.40 -15.66 -10.11
C ALA A 319 0.68 -16.53 -8.88
N ARG A 320 0.42 -16.02 -7.66
CA ARG A 320 0.56 -16.75 -6.40
C ARG A 320 -0.55 -17.77 -6.17
N ASN A 321 -1.80 -17.42 -6.49
CA ASN A 321 -2.95 -18.32 -6.38
C ASN A 321 -3.76 -18.30 -7.67
N LYS A 322 -3.51 -19.26 -8.55
CA LYS A 322 -4.21 -19.41 -9.84
C LYS A 322 -5.72 -19.60 -9.68
N ASN A 323 -6.19 -20.07 -8.51
CA ASN A 323 -7.60 -20.33 -8.23
C ASN A 323 -8.32 -19.15 -7.55
N VAL A 324 -7.61 -18.06 -7.21
CA VAL A 324 -8.17 -16.94 -6.43
C VAL A 324 -9.43 -16.35 -7.04
N MET A 325 -9.47 -16.21 -8.37
CA MET A 325 -10.64 -15.68 -9.07
C MET A 325 -11.83 -16.63 -8.96
N LEU A 326 -11.62 -17.94 -9.20
CA LEU A 326 -12.67 -18.95 -9.09
C LEU A 326 -13.19 -19.06 -7.65
N GLN A 327 -12.28 -19.10 -6.66
CA GLN A 327 -12.60 -19.26 -5.24
C GLN A 327 -13.54 -18.17 -4.72
N HIS A 328 -13.37 -16.93 -5.20
CA HIS A 328 -14.15 -15.79 -4.73
C HIS A 328 -15.16 -15.28 -5.75
N PHE A 329 -15.38 -15.99 -6.85
CA PHE A 329 -16.24 -15.51 -7.94
C PHE A 329 -17.68 -15.34 -7.48
N VAL A 330 -18.33 -16.41 -7.02
CA VAL A 330 -19.73 -16.36 -6.53
C VAL A 330 -19.86 -15.38 -5.37
N SER A 331 -18.95 -15.43 -4.38
CA SER A 331 -18.96 -14.52 -3.23
C SER A 331 -18.89 -13.04 -3.64
N SER A 332 -18.23 -12.71 -4.75
CA SER A 332 -18.16 -11.33 -5.24
C SER A 332 -19.53 -10.79 -5.68
N PHE A 333 -20.41 -11.64 -6.21
CA PHE A 333 -21.76 -11.23 -6.62
C PHE A 333 -22.62 -10.83 -5.41
N TYR A 334 -22.59 -11.64 -4.36
CA TYR A 334 -23.26 -11.34 -3.10
C TYR A 334 -22.68 -10.08 -2.45
N HIS A 335 -21.35 -9.97 -2.39
CA HIS A 335 -20.67 -8.83 -1.80
C HIS A 335 -21.01 -7.51 -2.51
N TYR A 336 -20.88 -7.45 -3.84
CA TYR A 336 -21.14 -6.23 -4.60
C TYR A 336 -22.61 -5.83 -4.64
N ASN A 337 -23.54 -6.79 -4.54
CA ASN A 337 -24.97 -6.52 -4.45
C ASN A 337 -25.47 -6.33 -3.01
N ARG A 338 -24.59 -6.37 -2.00
CA ARG A 338 -24.92 -6.30 -0.56
C ARG A 338 -26.02 -7.28 -0.14
N LEU A 339 -25.79 -8.55 -0.44
CA LEU A 339 -26.64 -9.64 0.00
C LEU A 339 -25.85 -10.50 0.98
N GLU A 340 -26.41 -10.67 2.17
CA GLU A 340 -25.86 -11.56 3.18
C GLU A 340 -26.15 -13.01 2.79
N VAL A 341 -25.14 -13.86 2.89
CA VAL A 341 -25.31 -15.32 2.92
C VAL A 341 -25.15 -15.73 4.38
N ASP A 342 -25.99 -16.64 4.88
CA ASP A 342 -26.03 -17.06 6.30
C ASP A 342 -24.66 -17.47 6.88
N SER A 343 -23.69 -17.81 6.04
CA SER A 343 -22.30 -18.16 6.40
C SER A 343 -21.27 -17.02 6.33
N THR A 344 -21.66 -15.78 6.04
CA THR A 344 -20.74 -14.64 5.73
C THR A 344 -20.77 -13.49 6.75
N SER A 345 -21.53 -13.66 7.84
CA SER A 345 -21.68 -12.67 8.93
C SER A 345 -20.37 -12.23 9.58
N GLU A 346 -19.29 -13.02 9.47
CA GLU A 346 -17.96 -12.69 10.00
C GLU A 346 -17.22 -11.55 9.26
N PHE A 347 -17.73 -11.07 8.13
CA PHE A 347 -17.01 -10.13 7.25
C PHE A 347 -17.84 -8.93 6.78
N MET A 348 -18.78 -8.49 7.62
CA MET A 348 -19.57 -7.30 7.36
C MET A 348 -18.66 -6.07 7.18
N MET A 349 -18.83 -5.35 6.08
CA MET A 349 -18.16 -4.06 5.87
C MET A 349 -18.60 -3.08 6.96
N SER A 350 -17.68 -2.25 7.44
CA SER A 350 -18.07 -1.11 8.26
C SER A 350 -18.96 -0.16 7.46
N TYR A 351 -19.82 0.61 8.14
CA TYR A 351 -20.68 1.62 7.51
C TYR A 351 -19.92 2.56 6.54
N ARG A 352 -18.67 2.89 6.84
CA ARG A 352 -17.84 3.76 5.99
C ARG A 352 -17.31 3.05 4.75
N GLU A 353 -16.81 1.82 4.88
CA GLU A 353 -16.42 1.01 3.72
C GLU A 353 -17.61 0.83 2.80
N GLU A 354 -18.75 0.53 3.41
CA GLU A 354 -20.01 0.31 2.74
C GLU A 354 -20.44 1.53 1.90
N GLN A 355 -20.28 2.76 2.39
CA GLN A 355 -20.56 3.98 1.61
C GLN A 355 -19.65 4.17 0.39
N LEU A 356 -18.41 3.67 0.43
CA LEU A 356 -17.38 3.95 -0.57
C LEU A 356 -17.16 2.81 -1.58
N PHE A 357 -17.35 1.56 -1.15
CA PHE A 357 -17.07 0.37 -1.94
C PHE A 357 -18.32 -0.38 -2.40
N THR A 358 -19.51 0.03 -1.94
CA THR A 358 -20.74 -0.58 -2.45
C THR A 358 -20.88 -0.41 -3.94
N LEU A 359 -21.27 -1.50 -4.59
CA LEU A 359 -21.72 -1.48 -5.96
C LEU A 359 -23.17 -1.95 -6.07
N ALA A 360 -23.98 -1.81 -5.01
CA ALA A 360 -25.35 -2.31 -5.03
C ALA A 360 -26.28 -1.48 -5.95
N GLY A 361 -27.28 -2.16 -6.52
CA GLY A 361 -28.34 -1.53 -7.30
C GLY A 361 -28.01 -1.31 -8.79
N TYR A 362 -29.03 -1.00 -9.58
CA TYR A 362 -28.94 -0.96 -11.05
C TYR A 362 -27.91 0.03 -11.61
N LYS A 363 -27.68 1.17 -10.95
CA LYS A 363 -26.75 2.21 -11.42
C LYS A 363 -25.29 1.74 -11.49
N GLN A 364 -24.92 0.76 -10.66
CA GLN A 364 -23.56 0.27 -10.54
C GLN A 364 -23.29 -1.00 -11.36
N ALA A 365 -24.28 -1.47 -12.14
CA ALA A 365 -24.18 -2.69 -12.93
C ALA A 365 -22.96 -2.70 -13.87
N SER A 366 -22.70 -1.58 -14.57
CA SER A 366 -21.53 -1.46 -15.46
C SER A 366 -20.20 -1.68 -14.73
N GLN A 367 -20.07 -1.18 -13.49
CA GLN A 367 -18.87 -1.38 -12.68
C GLN A 367 -18.71 -2.84 -12.25
N ARG A 368 -19.80 -3.47 -11.79
CA ARG A 368 -19.81 -4.90 -11.43
C ARG A 368 -19.47 -5.78 -12.63
N HIS A 369 -20.09 -5.54 -13.78
CA HIS A 369 -19.81 -6.25 -15.04
C HIS A 369 -18.34 -6.14 -15.47
N SER A 370 -17.73 -4.95 -15.33
CA SER A 370 -16.30 -4.75 -15.60
C SER A 370 -15.44 -5.64 -14.70
N ILE A 371 -15.76 -5.72 -13.41
CA ILE A 371 -15.06 -6.57 -12.44
C ILE A 371 -15.23 -8.05 -12.77
N TYR A 372 -16.45 -8.53 -13.01
CA TYR A 372 -16.68 -9.95 -13.33
C TYR A 372 -15.96 -10.36 -14.62
N LYS A 373 -15.99 -9.51 -15.66
CA LYS A 373 -15.21 -9.73 -16.88
C LYS A 373 -13.72 -9.83 -16.61
N PHE A 374 -13.19 -8.94 -15.76
CA PHE A 374 -11.80 -9.01 -15.37
C PHE A 374 -11.46 -10.31 -14.63
N MET A 375 -12.32 -10.75 -13.69
CA MET A 375 -12.12 -12.02 -12.99
C MET A 375 -12.12 -13.20 -13.96
N LEU A 376 -13.08 -13.27 -14.89
CA LEU A 376 -13.17 -14.32 -15.92
C LEU A 376 -11.96 -14.35 -16.85
N LYS A 377 -11.47 -13.19 -17.30
CA LYS A 377 -10.25 -13.10 -18.13
C LYS A 377 -9.00 -13.64 -17.43
N ASN A 378 -9.02 -13.70 -16.10
CA ASN A 378 -7.95 -14.27 -15.29
C ASN A 378 -8.23 -15.70 -14.82
N MET A 379 -9.28 -16.35 -15.33
CA MET A 379 -9.54 -17.78 -15.17
C MET A 379 -9.12 -18.56 -16.42
N PHE A 380 -8.74 -19.82 -16.24
CA PHE A 380 -8.52 -20.74 -17.37
C PHE A 380 -9.76 -21.59 -17.65
N GLY A 381 -9.84 -22.20 -18.84
CA GLY A 381 -11.06 -22.86 -19.35
C GLY A 381 -11.83 -23.74 -18.33
N PRO A 382 -11.20 -24.78 -17.75
CA PRO A 382 -11.81 -25.56 -16.66
C PRO A 382 -12.37 -24.75 -15.48
N GLN A 383 -11.69 -23.67 -15.07
CA GLN A 383 -12.20 -22.80 -14.00
C GLN A 383 -13.43 -22.01 -14.45
N LYS A 384 -13.46 -21.54 -15.71
CA LYS A 384 -14.64 -20.87 -16.25
C LYS A 384 -15.85 -21.79 -16.29
N LEU A 385 -15.66 -23.05 -16.71
CA LEU A 385 -16.70 -24.08 -16.65
C LEU A 385 -17.20 -24.30 -15.22
N LYS A 386 -16.28 -24.41 -14.25
CA LYS A 386 -16.65 -24.57 -12.85
C LYS A 386 -17.37 -23.33 -12.29
N ALA A 387 -16.93 -22.12 -12.69
CA ALA A 387 -17.60 -20.87 -12.34
C ALA A 387 -19.02 -20.82 -12.90
N THR A 388 -19.24 -21.26 -14.14
CA THR A 388 -20.58 -21.40 -14.73
C THR A 388 -21.46 -22.32 -13.90
N THR A 389 -20.96 -23.51 -13.56
CA THR A 389 -21.70 -24.48 -12.73
C THR A 389 -22.04 -23.90 -11.35
N ASN A 390 -21.08 -23.24 -10.70
CA ASN A 390 -21.28 -22.61 -9.39
C ASN A 390 -22.29 -21.45 -9.46
N LEU A 391 -22.27 -20.60 -10.50
CA LEU A 391 -23.28 -19.56 -10.68
C LEU A 391 -24.70 -20.15 -10.85
N CYS A 392 -24.82 -21.27 -11.57
CA CYS A 392 -26.10 -21.95 -11.72
C CYS A 392 -26.61 -22.51 -10.40
N TYR A 393 -25.80 -23.27 -9.67
CA TYR A 393 -26.27 -23.90 -8.42
C TYR A 393 -26.35 -22.92 -7.25
N ASP A 394 -25.29 -22.14 -7.02
CA ASP A 394 -25.17 -21.33 -5.80
C ASP A 394 -26.04 -20.07 -5.87
N ILE A 395 -26.34 -19.55 -7.07
CA ILE A 395 -27.17 -18.37 -7.26
C ILE A 395 -28.51 -18.72 -7.91
N LEU A 396 -28.51 -19.18 -9.17
CA LEU A 396 -29.76 -19.29 -9.92
C LEU A 396 -30.72 -20.34 -9.36
N ASP A 397 -30.20 -21.50 -8.93
CA ASP A 397 -31.02 -22.57 -8.37
C ASP A 397 -31.55 -22.19 -6.99
N ALA A 398 -30.71 -21.59 -6.14
CA ALA A 398 -31.12 -21.01 -4.86
C ALA A 398 -32.23 -19.94 -5.01
N MET A 399 -32.16 -19.10 -6.06
CA MET A 399 -33.21 -18.11 -6.36
C MET A 399 -34.46 -18.72 -7.01
N ALA A 400 -34.36 -19.94 -7.53
CA ALA A 400 -35.48 -20.65 -8.14
C ALA A 400 -36.23 -21.54 -7.13
N GLU A 401 -35.70 -21.72 -5.92
CA GLU A 401 -36.37 -22.42 -4.82
C GLU A 401 -37.67 -21.73 -4.42
N ASP A 402 -38.64 -22.54 -3.99
CA ASP A 402 -39.98 -22.02 -3.77
C ASP A 402 -40.07 -21.06 -2.58
N GLU A 403 -39.21 -21.25 -1.60
CA GLU A 403 -39.07 -20.45 -0.39
C GLU A 403 -38.32 -19.12 -0.62
N TYR A 404 -37.64 -18.95 -1.77
CA TYR A 404 -36.87 -17.75 -2.05
C TYR A 404 -37.76 -16.54 -2.35
N ILE A 405 -37.54 -15.45 -1.61
CA ILE A 405 -38.30 -14.20 -1.75
C ILE A 405 -37.45 -13.16 -2.49
N PHE A 406 -37.90 -12.79 -3.69
CA PHE A 406 -37.29 -11.70 -4.46
C PHE A 406 -37.51 -10.36 -3.74
N LYS A 407 -36.40 -9.77 -3.28
CA LYS A 407 -36.33 -8.39 -2.75
C LYS A 407 -35.74 -7.44 -3.80
N SER A 408 -35.91 -6.14 -3.63
CA SER A 408 -35.41 -5.12 -4.59
C SER A 408 -33.90 -5.14 -4.83
N ASN A 409 -33.12 -5.63 -3.86
CA ASN A 409 -31.67 -5.83 -3.97
C ASN A 409 -31.25 -7.19 -4.56
N THR A 410 -32.19 -8.12 -4.74
CA THR A 410 -31.93 -9.45 -5.34
C THR A 410 -32.08 -9.46 -6.86
N GLU A 411 -32.88 -8.55 -7.42
CA GLU A 411 -33.03 -8.43 -8.87
C GLU A 411 -31.71 -8.06 -9.59
N PRO A 412 -30.89 -7.11 -9.09
CA PRO A 412 -29.57 -6.84 -9.68
C PRO A 412 -28.61 -8.04 -9.63
N LEU A 413 -28.67 -8.86 -8.57
CA LEU A 413 -27.88 -10.10 -8.47
C LEU A 413 -28.24 -11.07 -9.59
N LEU A 414 -29.54 -11.25 -9.84
CA LEU A 414 -30.01 -12.11 -10.91
C LEU A 414 -29.61 -11.57 -12.28
N GLU A 415 -29.76 -10.26 -12.49
CA GLU A 415 -29.37 -9.62 -13.77
C GLU A 415 -27.87 -9.76 -14.04
N ASP A 416 -27.02 -9.52 -13.05
CA ASP A 416 -25.58 -9.72 -13.13
C ASP A 416 -25.24 -11.17 -13.51
N THR A 417 -25.93 -12.14 -12.88
CA THR A 417 -25.66 -13.57 -13.10
C THR A 417 -26.04 -13.99 -14.51
N LEU A 418 -27.22 -13.56 -14.99
CA LEU A 418 -27.65 -13.79 -16.37
C LEU A 418 -26.72 -13.08 -17.37
N TYR A 419 -26.33 -11.83 -17.09
CA TYR A 419 -25.37 -11.12 -17.93
C TYR A 419 -24.07 -11.91 -18.07
N VAL A 420 -23.49 -12.37 -16.95
CA VAL A 420 -22.24 -13.11 -16.95
C VAL A 420 -22.35 -14.46 -17.66
N LEU A 421 -23.49 -15.15 -17.58
CA LEU A 421 -23.73 -16.38 -18.35
C LEU A 421 -23.90 -16.13 -19.86
N SER A 422 -24.33 -14.92 -20.24
CA SER A 422 -24.54 -14.54 -21.65
C SER A 422 -23.27 -14.06 -22.37
N ILE A 423 -22.26 -13.56 -21.65
CA ILE A 423 -21.04 -13.02 -22.28
C ILE A 423 -20.13 -14.13 -22.81
N GLN A 424 -19.41 -13.84 -23.90
CA GLN A 424 -18.45 -14.78 -24.47
C GLN A 424 -17.27 -15.07 -23.55
N ASP A 425 -16.89 -14.15 -22.64
CA ASP A 425 -15.76 -14.33 -21.72
C ASP A 425 -15.91 -15.54 -20.78
N ILE A 426 -17.14 -15.98 -20.47
CA ILE A 426 -17.38 -17.21 -19.69
C ILE A 426 -17.42 -18.46 -20.58
N ARG A 427 -17.77 -18.27 -21.86
CA ARG A 427 -17.79 -19.34 -22.86
C ARG A 427 -16.33 -19.67 -23.21
N LEU A 428 -16.04 -20.95 -23.42
CA LEU A 428 -14.71 -21.36 -23.86
C LEU A 428 -14.44 -20.78 -25.24
N THR A 429 -13.46 -19.88 -25.37
CA THR A 429 -12.95 -19.48 -26.69
C THR A 429 -11.83 -20.41 -27.11
N VAL A 430 -11.81 -20.79 -28.40
CA VAL A 430 -10.80 -21.69 -28.97
C VAL A 430 -9.38 -21.16 -28.77
N GLU A 431 -9.23 -19.83 -28.76
CA GLU A 431 -7.95 -19.10 -28.58
C GLU A 431 -7.34 -19.24 -27.17
N GLU A 432 -8.14 -19.38 -26.11
CA GLU A 432 -7.63 -19.54 -24.74
C GLU A 432 -6.93 -20.87 -24.49
N ILE A 433 -7.15 -21.84 -25.39
CA ILE A 433 -6.49 -23.15 -25.36
C ILE A 433 -5.13 -23.09 -26.06
N GLU A 434 -4.89 -22.09 -26.92
CA GLU A 434 -3.68 -21.96 -27.74
C GLU A 434 -2.60 -21.12 -27.03
N VAL A 435 -2.97 -19.98 -26.44
CA VAL A 435 -2.02 -18.92 -26.05
C VAL A 435 -1.13 -19.26 -24.83
N LYS A 436 -1.52 -20.20 -23.96
CA LYS A 436 -0.74 -20.51 -22.74
C LYS A 436 0.21 -21.72 -22.85
N SER A 437 0.20 -22.42 -23.98
CA SER A 437 1.17 -23.50 -24.25
C SER A 437 2.55 -22.98 -24.70
N VAL A 438 2.61 -21.74 -25.20
CA VAL A 438 3.85 -21.14 -25.74
C VAL A 438 4.74 -20.53 -24.63
N CYS A 439 4.20 -20.24 -23.45
CA CYS A 439 4.95 -19.61 -22.36
C CYS A 439 5.34 -20.61 -21.27
N LYS A 440 6.30 -21.48 -21.60
CA LYS A 440 7.37 -22.06 -20.76
C LYS A 440 7.68 -23.47 -21.23
N GLU A 441 8.58 -23.60 -22.20
CA GLU A 441 9.62 -24.62 -22.23
C GLU A 441 10.66 -24.18 -23.25
N GLU A 442 11.91 -24.12 -22.80
CA GLU A 442 13.06 -23.85 -23.66
C GLU A 442 13.08 -24.87 -24.80
N ARG A 443 13.39 -24.38 -26.00
CA ARG A 443 13.43 -25.15 -27.24
C ARG A 443 14.29 -26.41 -27.08
N VAL A 444 13.66 -27.57 -27.21
CA VAL A 444 14.29 -28.79 -27.71
C VAL A 444 13.38 -29.31 -28.83
N GLU A 445 13.88 -29.28 -30.07
CA GLU A 445 13.12 -29.48 -31.33
C GLU A 445 12.73 -30.94 -31.62
N ILE A 446 12.43 -31.76 -30.61
CA ILE A 446 11.95 -33.14 -30.83
C ILE A 446 10.82 -33.47 -29.85
N GLN A 447 9.63 -32.88 -30.03
CA GLN A 447 8.36 -33.38 -29.46
C GLN A 447 7.07 -32.65 -29.92
N GLN A 448 7.05 -32.05 -31.13
CA GLN A 448 5.88 -31.27 -31.58
C GLN A 448 4.61 -32.12 -31.81
N GLU A 449 4.71 -33.34 -32.36
CA GLU A 449 3.52 -34.16 -32.68
C GLU A 449 2.80 -34.76 -31.44
N VAL A 450 3.54 -35.09 -30.37
CA VAL A 450 2.95 -35.63 -29.13
C VAL A 450 2.28 -34.52 -28.31
N GLN A 451 2.82 -33.29 -28.35
CA GLN A 451 2.24 -32.13 -27.70
C GLN A 451 0.94 -31.68 -28.41
N GLU A 452 0.93 -31.61 -29.74
CA GLU A 452 -0.25 -31.23 -30.55
C GLU A 452 -1.41 -32.22 -30.43
N SER A 453 -1.14 -33.53 -30.43
CA SER A 453 -2.16 -34.58 -30.24
C SER A 453 -2.77 -34.54 -28.83
N SER A 454 -1.96 -34.33 -27.79
CA SER A 454 -2.46 -34.16 -26.41
C SER A 454 -3.31 -32.88 -26.24
N LEU A 455 -2.98 -31.81 -26.97
CA LEU A 455 -3.72 -30.55 -27.01
C LEU A 455 -5.08 -30.71 -27.70
N HIS A 456 -5.13 -31.42 -28.84
CA HIS A 456 -6.38 -31.72 -29.54
C HIS A 456 -7.34 -32.56 -28.70
N ILE A 457 -6.82 -33.55 -27.94
CA ILE A 457 -7.62 -34.35 -27.02
C ILE A 457 -8.18 -33.48 -25.88
N LYS A 458 -7.35 -32.62 -25.26
CA LYS A 458 -7.80 -31.67 -24.23
C LYS A 458 -8.87 -30.70 -24.76
N LYS A 459 -8.69 -30.17 -25.99
CA LYS A 459 -9.68 -29.31 -26.67
C LYS A 459 -11.03 -30.04 -26.83
N LYS A 460 -11.01 -31.27 -27.34
CA LYS A 460 -12.23 -32.07 -27.59
C LYS A 460 -12.95 -32.40 -26.28
N VAL A 461 -12.23 -32.86 -25.25
CA VAL A 461 -12.78 -33.17 -23.93
C VAL A 461 -13.42 -31.93 -23.29
N LEU A 462 -12.76 -30.78 -23.35
CA LEU A 462 -13.29 -29.55 -22.77
C LEU A 462 -14.54 -29.05 -23.50
N SER A 463 -14.62 -29.26 -24.82
CA SER A 463 -15.82 -28.93 -25.62
C SER A 463 -17.00 -29.84 -25.29
N GLU A 464 -16.76 -31.13 -25.06
CA GLU A 464 -17.80 -32.07 -24.64
C GLU A 464 -18.29 -31.75 -23.23
N ILE A 465 -17.39 -31.45 -22.29
CA ILE A 465 -17.78 -30.99 -20.94
C ILE A 465 -18.63 -29.71 -21.01
N HIS A 466 -18.31 -28.77 -21.91
CA HIS A 466 -19.11 -27.57 -22.08
C HIS A 466 -20.53 -27.88 -22.57
N LYS A 467 -20.69 -28.80 -23.53
CA LYS A 467 -22.01 -29.26 -23.99
C LYS A 467 -22.79 -29.94 -22.85
N THR A 468 -22.12 -30.79 -22.07
CA THR A 468 -22.70 -31.44 -20.89
C THR A 468 -23.18 -30.39 -19.88
N ILE A 469 -22.37 -29.40 -19.52
CA ILE A 469 -22.77 -28.32 -18.60
C ILE A 469 -23.96 -27.52 -19.16
N LEU A 470 -23.98 -27.27 -20.48
CA LEU A 470 -25.09 -26.55 -21.09
C LEU A 470 -26.41 -27.33 -20.98
N ILE A 471 -26.38 -28.62 -21.31
CA ILE A 471 -27.57 -29.49 -21.33
C ILE A 471 -28.02 -29.89 -19.93
N GLU A 472 -27.09 -30.23 -19.05
CA GLU A 472 -27.38 -30.82 -17.73
C GLU A 472 -27.44 -29.80 -16.59
N VAL A 473 -26.83 -28.61 -16.76
CA VAL A 473 -26.78 -27.58 -15.71
C VAL A 473 -27.52 -26.32 -16.13
N ILE A 474 -27.06 -25.64 -17.18
CA ILE A 474 -27.59 -24.32 -17.55
C ILE A 474 -29.07 -24.42 -17.94
N VAL A 475 -29.43 -25.28 -18.89
CA VAL A 475 -30.81 -25.36 -19.40
C VAL A 475 -31.80 -25.74 -18.29
N PRO A 476 -31.59 -26.79 -17.47
CA PRO A 476 -32.52 -27.16 -16.40
C PRO A 476 -32.70 -26.04 -15.37
N THR A 477 -31.62 -25.42 -14.90
CA THR A 477 -31.69 -24.33 -13.92
C THR A 477 -32.41 -23.11 -14.49
N LEU A 478 -32.16 -22.72 -15.75
CA LEU A 478 -32.88 -21.62 -16.39
C LEU A 478 -34.36 -21.92 -16.59
N VAL A 479 -34.74 -23.18 -16.87
CA VAL A 479 -36.15 -23.59 -16.98
C VAL A 479 -36.85 -23.50 -15.62
N LYS A 480 -36.22 -24.00 -14.54
CA LYS A 480 -36.74 -23.89 -13.17
C LYS A 480 -36.96 -22.43 -12.77
N LEU A 481 -35.94 -21.60 -12.98
CA LEU A 481 -36.01 -20.16 -12.71
C LEU A 481 -37.10 -19.46 -13.55
N LYS A 482 -37.23 -19.80 -14.84
CA LYS A 482 -38.28 -19.25 -15.71
C LYS A 482 -39.68 -19.58 -15.18
N ARG A 483 -39.92 -20.82 -14.70
CA ARG A 483 -41.21 -21.21 -14.11
C ARG A 483 -41.52 -20.32 -12.90
N LYS A 484 -40.57 -20.17 -11.98
CA LYS A 484 -40.72 -19.32 -10.79
C LYS A 484 -41.02 -17.86 -11.14
N LEU A 485 -40.24 -17.25 -12.03
CA LEU A 485 -40.44 -15.85 -12.45
C LEU A 485 -41.78 -15.63 -13.17
N THR A 486 -42.26 -16.63 -13.92
CA THR A 486 -43.56 -16.57 -14.59
C THR A 486 -44.71 -16.63 -13.58
N GLN A 487 -44.62 -17.51 -12.57
CA GLN A 487 -45.58 -17.58 -11.46
C GLN A 487 -45.65 -16.25 -10.70
N LEU A 488 -44.50 -15.62 -10.46
CA LEU A 488 -44.38 -14.33 -9.79
C LEU A 488 -44.74 -13.12 -10.68
N LYS A 489 -45.08 -13.35 -11.96
CA LYS A 489 -45.33 -12.28 -12.98
C LYS A 489 -44.21 -11.23 -13.04
N SER A 490 -42.96 -11.64 -12.81
CA SER A 490 -41.82 -10.75 -12.74
C SER A 490 -41.43 -10.21 -14.12
N LYS A 491 -41.06 -8.92 -14.17
CA LYS A 491 -40.52 -8.26 -15.38
C LYS A 491 -39.19 -8.86 -15.84
N MET A 492 -38.47 -9.55 -14.95
CA MET A 492 -37.16 -10.18 -15.23
C MET A 492 -37.23 -11.37 -16.19
N THR A 493 -38.43 -11.88 -16.49
CA THR A 493 -38.64 -12.93 -17.50
C THR A 493 -38.10 -12.53 -18.89
N ARG A 494 -37.96 -11.23 -19.17
CA ARG A 494 -37.36 -10.72 -20.42
C ARG A 494 -35.85 -10.98 -20.50
N ASN A 495 -35.13 -10.85 -19.38
CA ASN A 495 -33.66 -10.98 -19.33
C ASN A 495 -33.22 -12.43 -19.55
N LEU A 496 -34.04 -13.41 -19.15
CA LEU A 496 -33.83 -14.84 -19.41
C LEU A 496 -33.69 -15.19 -20.90
N ARG A 497 -34.39 -14.47 -21.78
CA ARG A 497 -34.33 -14.74 -23.23
C ARG A 497 -32.98 -14.36 -23.86
N ALA A 498 -32.21 -13.49 -23.21
CA ALA A 498 -30.88 -13.11 -23.67
C ALA A 498 -29.82 -14.19 -23.37
N CYS A 499 -29.99 -14.98 -22.30
CA CYS A 499 -29.07 -16.09 -21.97
C CYS A 499 -29.18 -17.30 -22.90
N LEU A 500 -30.35 -17.52 -23.50
CA LEU A 500 -30.64 -18.68 -24.34
C LEU A 500 -30.36 -18.45 -25.84
N LYS A 501 -29.75 -17.30 -26.19
CA LYS A 501 -29.20 -17.01 -27.52
C LYS A 501 -27.68 -17.19 -27.48
#